data_AF-A0A108T8A9-F1
#
_entry.id   AF-A0A108T8A9-F1
#
_cell.length_a   1.000
_cell.length_b   1.000
_cell.length_c   1.000
_cell.angle_alpha   90.00
_cell.angle_beta   90.00
_cell.angle_gamma   90.00
#
_symmetry.space_group_name_H-M   'P 1'
#
loop_
_entity.id
_entity.type
_entity.pdbx_description
1 polymer ?
#
loop_
_entity_poly.entity_id
_entity_poly.type
_entity_poly.pdbx_seq_one_letter_code
_entity_poly.pdbx_strand_id
1 'polypeptide(L)'
;MGVITVTTTGKIWLFNDSLVIYSEISGIFVTVYNAFTQQNKKYMEKVIINSYEDFEKLVGQQIGVSEYVELTQERINLFADATLDHQWIHIDTERAKTESPFKSTIAHGYLTLSMLPHLWNQIIEVNNLKMMINYGMDKMKFGQAVLSGQSIRLVASLHSLANLRGVAKAEIKFAIEIQGEKKKALEGIAVFLYYFN
;
A
#
# COMPACT_ATOMS: atom_id res chain seq x y z
N MET A 1 -0.57 30.80 -4.96
CA MET A 1 -2.01 30.57 -5.18
C MET A 1 -2.40 31.34 -6.42
N GLY A 2 -2.71 30.64 -7.52
CA GLY A 2 -3.29 31.27 -8.70
C GLY A 2 -4.81 31.17 -8.58
N VAL A 3 -5.51 32.30 -8.63
CA VAL A 3 -6.97 32.31 -8.73
C VAL A 3 -7.32 32.09 -10.21
N ILE A 4 -8.01 31.01 -10.53
CA ILE A 4 -8.62 30.82 -11.85
C ILE A 4 -10.04 31.38 -11.74
N THR A 5 -10.28 32.55 -12.32
CA THR A 5 -11.64 33.09 -12.49
C THR A 5 -12.21 32.54 -13.79
N VAL A 6 -13.20 31.66 -13.70
CA VAL A 6 -13.95 31.21 -14.88
C VAL A 6 -15.25 31.99 -14.96
N THR A 7 -15.34 32.88 -15.94
CA THR A 7 -16.60 33.52 -16.34
C THR A 7 -17.21 32.69 -17.47
N THR A 8 -18.22 31.88 -17.16
CA THR A 8 -18.96 31.09 -18.16
C THR A 8 -20.45 31.30 -17.98
N THR A 9 -21.21 31.30 -19.08
CA THR A 9 -22.68 31.23 -19.09
C THR A 9 -23.19 29.78 -19.04
N GLY A 10 -22.39 28.86 -18.50
CA GLY A 10 -22.64 27.42 -18.57
C GLY A 10 -22.75 26.73 -17.22
N LYS A 11 -22.88 25.40 -17.25
CA LYS A 11 -23.09 24.58 -16.05
C LYS A 11 -21.75 24.17 -15.42
N ILE A 12 -21.71 24.19 -14.10
CA ILE A 12 -20.56 23.76 -13.29
C ILE A 12 -21.03 22.62 -12.39
N TRP A 13 -20.30 21.50 -12.41
CA TRP A 13 -20.46 20.41 -11.46
C TRP A 13 -19.20 20.24 -10.63
N LEU A 14 -19.37 20.12 -9.32
CA LEU A 14 -18.31 19.78 -8.39
C LEU A 14 -18.50 18.32 -7.96
N PHE A 15 -17.51 17.50 -8.26
CA PHE A 15 -17.39 16.14 -7.76
C PHE A 15 -16.29 16.11 -6.69
N ASN A 16 -16.24 15.03 -5.90
CA ASN A 16 -15.26 14.90 -4.81
C ASN A 16 -13.81 15.12 -5.27
N ASP A 17 -13.48 14.81 -6.52
CA ASP A 17 -12.12 14.82 -7.06
C ASP A 17 -11.91 15.70 -8.30
N SER A 18 -12.97 16.33 -8.81
CA SER A 18 -12.93 17.04 -10.09
C SER A 18 -13.98 18.15 -10.20
N LEU A 19 -13.64 19.18 -10.97
CA LEU A 19 -14.53 20.25 -11.40
C LEU A 19 -14.80 20.07 -12.89
N VAL A 20 -16.07 19.93 -13.27
CA VAL A 20 -16.48 19.85 -14.68
C VAL A 20 -17.19 21.14 -15.06
N ILE A 21 -16.72 21.76 -16.14
CA ILE A 21 -17.26 23.00 -16.68
C ILE A 21 -17.75 22.73 -18.11
N TYR A 22 -19.02 23.00 -18.36
CA TYR A 22 -19.60 22.95 -19.70
C TYR A 22 -19.91 24.35 -20.21
N SER A 23 -19.52 24.67 -21.44
CA SER A 23 -19.88 25.93 -22.10
C SER A 23 -21.04 25.71 -23.07
N GLU A 24 -22.18 26.35 -22.80
CA GLU A 24 -23.34 26.29 -23.70
C GLU A 24 -23.11 27.02 -25.04
N ILE A 25 -22.18 27.97 -25.08
CA ILE A 25 -21.85 28.75 -26.28
C ILE A 25 -20.94 27.96 -27.23
N SER A 26 -19.93 27.28 -26.68
CA SER A 26 -18.91 26.58 -27.48
C SER A 26 -19.11 25.06 -27.56
N GLY A 27 -19.97 24.49 -26.72
CA GLY A 27 -20.16 23.04 -26.62
C GLY A 27 -18.97 22.29 -25.98
N ILE A 28 -17.99 23.01 -25.42
CA ILE A 28 -16.77 22.43 -24.85
C ILE A 28 -17.01 21.96 -23.41
N PHE A 29 -16.43 20.80 -23.09
CA PHE A 29 -16.26 20.30 -21.72
C PHE A 29 -14.82 20.49 -21.25
N VAL A 30 -14.63 21.05 -20.07
CA VAL A 30 -13.34 21.13 -19.38
C VAL A 30 -13.47 20.41 -18.04
N THR A 31 -12.63 19.40 -17.82
CA THR A 31 -12.51 18.72 -16.53
C THR A 31 -11.19 19.11 -15.88
N VAL A 32 -11.26 19.74 -14.70
CA VAL A 32 -10.11 20.10 -13.88
C VAL A 32 -10.05 19.14 -12.70
N TYR A 33 -8.96 18.37 -12.60
CA TYR A 33 -8.71 17.50 -11.45
C TYR A 33 -7.95 18.25 -10.38
N ASN A 34 -8.23 17.96 -9.10
CA ASN A 34 -7.42 18.48 -8.01
C ASN A 34 -6.00 17.88 -8.10
N ALA A 35 -4.95 18.69 -8.02
CA ALA A 35 -3.56 18.20 -8.06
C ALA A 35 -3.28 17.12 -6.99
N PHE A 36 -3.94 17.22 -5.83
CA PHE A 36 -3.91 16.20 -4.78
C PHE A 36 -4.58 14.89 -5.23
N THR A 37 -5.69 14.96 -5.95
CA THR A 37 -6.37 13.75 -6.46
C THR A 37 -5.65 13.15 -7.66
N GLN A 38 -5.01 13.95 -8.50
CA GLN A 38 -4.18 13.45 -9.60
C GLN A 38 -2.92 12.75 -9.09
N GLN A 39 -2.29 13.31 -8.04
CA GLN A 39 -1.16 12.67 -7.37
C GLN A 39 -1.60 11.37 -6.66
N ASN A 40 -2.72 11.37 -5.94
CA ASN A 40 -3.26 10.14 -5.35
C ASN A 40 -3.64 9.11 -6.42
N LYS A 41 -4.29 9.50 -7.50
CA LYS A 41 -4.67 8.61 -8.61
C LYS A 41 -3.44 7.97 -9.25
N LYS A 42 -2.34 8.72 -9.43
CA LYS A 42 -1.05 8.20 -9.87
C LYS A 42 -0.49 7.11 -8.94
N TYR A 43 -0.77 7.18 -7.64
CA TYR A 43 -0.33 6.17 -6.66
C TYR A 43 -1.32 5.01 -6.48
N MET A 44 -2.58 5.17 -6.94
CA MET A 44 -3.59 4.10 -6.94
C MET A 44 -3.55 3.24 -8.22
N GLU A 45 -3.02 3.76 -9.32
CA GLU A 45 -2.78 2.96 -10.53
C GLU A 45 -1.52 2.10 -10.34
N LYS A 46 -1.63 0.81 -10.68
CA LYS A 46 -0.50 -0.12 -10.61
C LYS A 46 0.61 0.33 -11.55
N VAL A 47 1.84 0.26 -11.05
CA VAL A 47 3.02 0.35 -11.91
C VAL A 47 3.13 -0.95 -12.71
N ILE A 48 3.19 -0.81 -14.04
CA ILE A 48 3.34 -1.95 -14.96
C ILE A 48 4.82 -2.16 -15.28
N ILE A 49 5.31 -3.36 -15.06
CA ILE A 49 6.68 -3.80 -15.38
C ILE A 49 6.61 -4.89 -16.44
N ASN A 50 7.18 -4.66 -17.63
CA ASN A 50 7.19 -5.67 -18.69
C ASN A 50 8.53 -6.41 -18.82
N SER A 51 9.60 -5.88 -18.21
CA SER A 51 10.96 -6.35 -18.40
C SER A 51 11.85 -5.98 -17.21
N TYR A 52 13.06 -6.55 -17.19
CA TYR A 52 14.10 -6.16 -16.23
C TYR A 52 14.42 -4.66 -16.35
N GLU A 53 14.56 -4.16 -17.58
CA GLU A 53 14.92 -2.79 -17.91
C GLU A 53 13.83 -1.79 -17.48
N ASP A 54 12.56 -2.18 -17.58
CA ASP A 54 11.47 -1.37 -17.02
C ASP A 54 11.54 -1.29 -15.50
N PHE A 55 11.91 -2.40 -14.86
CA PHE A 55 12.07 -2.42 -13.41
C PHE A 55 13.27 -1.58 -12.96
N GLU A 56 14.39 -1.66 -13.69
CA GLU A 56 15.63 -0.93 -13.40
C GLU A 56 15.42 0.59 -13.40
N LYS A 57 14.57 1.12 -14.31
CA LYS A 57 14.24 2.55 -14.36
C LYS A 57 13.63 3.08 -13.06
N LEU A 58 13.06 2.21 -12.23
CA LEU A 58 12.41 2.59 -10.97
C LEU A 58 13.35 2.60 -9.77
N VAL A 59 14.63 2.25 -9.93
CA VAL A 59 15.58 2.23 -8.80
C VAL A 59 15.62 3.60 -8.13
N GLY A 60 15.42 3.63 -6.81
CA GLY A 60 15.33 4.85 -6.01
C GLY A 60 13.96 5.55 -6.04
N GLN A 61 13.01 5.08 -6.85
CA GLN A 61 11.68 5.67 -6.99
C GLN A 61 10.64 4.94 -6.11
N GLN A 62 9.60 5.69 -5.72
CA GLN A 62 8.41 5.10 -5.11
C GLN A 62 7.63 4.31 -6.16
N ILE A 63 7.28 3.07 -5.84
CA ILE A 63 6.47 2.20 -6.70
C ILE A 63 5.00 2.54 -6.49
N GLY A 64 4.54 2.60 -5.25
CA GLY A 64 3.16 2.93 -4.98
C GLY A 64 2.78 2.90 -3.51
N VAL A 65 1.51 3.20 -3.29
CA VAL A 65 0.85 3.18 -1.98
C VAL A 65 -0.41 2.35 -2.13
N SER A 66 -0.56 1.31 -1.32
CA SER A 66 -1.72 0.43 -1.42
C SER A 66 -2.97 1.08 -0.82
N GLU A 67 -4.12 0.52 -1.14
CA GLU A 67 -5.33 0.78 -0.36
C GLU A 67 -5.19 0.23 1.06
N TYR A 68 -6.01 0.78 1.95
CA TYR A 68 -6.11 0.30 3.32
C TYR A 68 -6.84 -1.03 3.39
N VAL A 69 -6.35 -1.92 4.25
CA VAL A 69 -6.96 -3.22 4.56
C VAL A 69 -7.11 -3.35 6.06
N GLU A 70 -8.33 -3.65 6.51
CA GLU A 70 -8.65 -3.85 7.93
C GLU A 70 -8.11 -5.19 8.45
N LEU A 71 -7.49 -5.15 9.63
CA LEU A 71 -7.12 -6.35 10.39
C LEU A 71 -8.16 -6.61 11.49
N THR A 72 -9.21 -7.33 11.12
CA THR A 72 -10.29 -7.71 12.04
C THR A 72 -9.83 -8.75 13.06
N GLN A 73 -10.55 -8.86 14.19
CA GLN A 73 -10.30 -9.91 15.17
C GLN A 73 -10.40 -11.32 14.56
N GLU A 74 -11.33 -11.54 13.63
CA GLU A 74 -11.47 -12.81 12.94
C GLU A 74 -10.21 -13.19 12.18
N ARG A 75 -9.61 -12.25 11.43
CA ARG A 75 -8.34 -12.48 10.73
C ARG A 75 -7.21 -12.79 11.70
N ILE A 76 -7.15 -12.09 12.84
CA ILE A 76 -6.17 -12.31 13.89
C ILE A 76 -6.30 -13.73 14.47
N ASN A 77 -7.52 -14.17 14.75
CA ASN A 77 -7.80 -15.52 15.26
C ASN A 77 -7.42 -16.58 14.22
N LEU A 78 -7.80 -16.41 12.95
CA LEU A 78 -7.44 -17.34 11.87
C LEU A 78 -5.92 -17.45 11.70
N PHE A 79 -5.19 -16.35 11.88
CA PHE A 79 -3.73 -16.37 11.84
C PHE A 79 -3.14 -17.10 13.05
N ALA A 80 -3.71 -16.91 14.25
CA ALA A 80 -3.33 -17.68 15.43
C ALA A 80 -3.50 -19.18 15.19
N ASP A 81 -4.63 -19.61 14.62
CA ASP A 81 -4.89 -21.02 14.30
C ASP A 81 -3.91 -21.57 13.26
N ALA A 82 -3.60 -20.78 12.22
CA ALA A 82 -2.67 -21.18 11.17
C ALA A 82 -1.22 -21.30 11.65
N THR A 83 -0.85 -20.56 12.71
CA THR A 83 0.55 -20.46 13.19
C THR A 83 0.80 -21.04 14.57
N LEU A 84 -0.27 -21.49 15.24
CA LEU A 84 -0.25 -21.99 16.62
C LEU A 84 0.19 -20.95 17.66
N ASP A 85 0.14 -19.66 17.32
CA ASP A 85 0.42 -18.55 18.22
C ASP A 85 -0.88 -17.98 18.81
N HIS A 86 -1.33 -18.64 19.88
CA HIS A 86 -2.51 -18.27 20.65
C HIS A 86 -2.17 -17.38 21.86
N GLN A 87 -1.10 -16.58 21.80
CA GLN A 87 -0.78 -15.65 22.88
C GLN A 87 -1.97 -14.71 23.16
N TRP A 88 -2.34 -14.58 24.43
CA TRP A 88 -3.58 -13.90 24.86
C TRP A 88 -3.75 -12.46 24.33
N ILE A 89 -2.65 -11.73 24.11
CA ILE A 89 -2.68 -10.36 23.56
C ILE A 89 -3.25 -10.29 22.15
N HIS A 90 -3.33 -11.42 21.44
CA HIS A 90 -3.87 -11.51 20.09
C HIS A 90 -5.33 -11.98 20.08
N ILE A 91 -5.70 -12.90 20.97
CA ILE A 91 -6.97 -13.65 20.82
C ILE A 91 -7.96 -13.47 21.98
N ASP A 92 -7.51 -13.08 23.17
CA ASP A 92 -8.36 -12.96 24.37
C ASP A 92 -8.83 -11.52 24.52
N THR A 93 -9.98 -11.21 23.90
CA THR A 93 -10.54 -9.85 23.86
C THR A 93 -10.93 -9.34 25.25
N GLU A 94 -11.47 -10.20 26.12
CA GLU A 94 -11.92 -9.82 27.45
C GLU A 94 -10.73 -9.50 28.36
N ARG A 95 -9.71 -10.36 28.34
CA ARG A 95 -8.47 -10.11 29.07
C ARG A 95 -7.72 -8.90 28.51
N ALA A 96 -7.66 -8.75 27.19
CA ALA A 96 -6.98 -7.62 26.56
C ALA A 96 -7.62 -6.28 26.93
N LYS A 97 -8.95 -6.22 27.05
CA LYS A 97 -9.65 -5.00 27.48
C LYS A 97 -9.20 -4.50 28.85
N THR A 98 -8.87 -5.41 29.77
CA THR A 98 -8.54 -5.06 31.17
C THR A 98 -7.03 -5.03 31.43
N GLU A 99 -6.30 -6.04 30.98
CA GLU A 99 -4.88 -6.26 31.30
C GLU A 99 -3.92 -5.69 30.26
N SER A 100 -4.32 -5.61 28.98
CA SER A 100 -3.41 -5.11 27.93
C SER A 100 -3.10 -3.62 28.14
N PRO A 101 -1.85 -3.17 27.88
CA PRO A 101 -1.54 -1.75 27.82
C PRO A 101 -2.30 -1.04 26.68
N PHE A 102 -2.74 -1.80 25.67
CA PHE A 102 -3.48 -1.29 24.53
C PHE A 102 -4.99 -1.22 24.74
N LYS A 103 -5.51 -1.84 25.82
CA LYS A 103 -6.95 -1.99 26.10
C LYS A 103 -7.77 -2.62 24.94
N SER A 104 -7.07 -3.34 24.08
CA SER A 104 -7.59 -4.11 22.96
C SER A 104 -6.57 -5.21 22.64
N THR A 105 -7.01 -6.21 21.90
CA THR A 105 -6.12 -7.17 21.24
C THR A 105 -5.33 -6.46 20.14
N ILE A 106 -4.15 -6.99 19.83
CA ILE A 106 -3.30 -6.50 18.75
C ILE A 106 -3.11 -7.59 17.71
N ALA A 107 -2.97 -7.21 16.45
CA ALA A 107 -2.60 -8.14 15.39
C ALA A 107 -1.21 -8.72 15.66
N HIS A 108 -0.98 -9.97 15.28
CA HIS A 108 0.36 -10.54 15.28
C HIS A 108 1.28 -9.70 14.39
N GLY A 109 2.51 -9.46 14.83
CA GLY A 109 3.52 -8.81 13.99
C GLY A 109 3.70 -9.57 12.66
N TYR A 110 3.74 -10.90 12.74
CA TYR A 110 3.85 -11.76 11.56
C TYR A 110 2.58 -11.78 10.69
N LEU A 111 1.39 -11.53 11.24
CA LEU A 111 0.20 -11.28 10.42
C LEU A 111 0.36 -9.97 9.64
N THR A 112 0.82 -8.91 10.30
CA THR A 112 1.05 -7.62 9.63
C THR A 112 2.07 -7.76 8.50
N LEU A 113 3.16 -8.52 8.70
CA LEU A 113 4.13 -8.84 7.66
C LEU A 113 3.53 -9.71 6.54
N SER A 114 2.72 -10.71 6.87
CA SER A 114 2.15 -11.64 5.89
C SER A 114 1.12 -10.99 4.96
N MET A 115 0.62 -9.79 5.30
CA MET A 115 -0.20 -8.97 4.40
C MET A 115 0.60 -8.32 3.26
N LEU A 116 1.94 -8.29 3.34
CA LEU A 116 2.79 -7.63 2.34
C LEU A 116 2.52 -8.10 0.90
N PRO A 117 2.40 -9.41 0.56
CA PRO A 117 2.10 -9.85 -0.80
C PRO A 117 0.74 -9.36 -1.30
N HIS A 118 -0.28 -9.35 -0.44
CA HIS A 118 -1.61 -8.83 -0.80
C HIS A 118 -1.56 -7.34 -1.12
N LEU A 119 -0.92 -6.54 -0.25
CA LEU A 119 -0.79 -5.09 -0.43
C LEU A 119 0.11 -4.73 -1.61
N TRP A 120 1.16 -5.52 -1.84
CA TRP A 120 2.06 -5.39 -2.98
C TRP A 120 1.35 -5.57 -4.33
N ASN A 121 0.49 -6.59 -4.43
CA ASN A 121 -0.30 -6.85 -5.64
C ASN A 121 -1.29 -5.72 -5.99
N GLN A 122 -1.56 -4.79 -5.08
CA GLN A 122 -2.39 -3.62 -5.35
C GLN A 122 -1.64 -2.51 -6.09
N ILE A 123 -0.30 -2.46 -6.00
CA ILE A 123 0.49 -1.32 -6.47
C ILE A 123 1.42 -1.63 -7.65
N ILE A 124 1.64 -2.90 -7.96
CA ILE A 124 2.50 -3.33 -9.07
C ILE A 124 1.88 -4.50 -9.83
N GLU A 125 2.10 -4.50 -11.13
CA GLU A 125 1.80 -5.62 -12.02
C GLU A 125 3.04 -5.90 -12.86
N VAL A 126 3.49 -7.16 -12.82
CA VAL A 126 4.68 -7.59 -13.55
C VAL A 126 4.25 -8.55 -14.64
N ASN A 127 4.31 -8.08 -15.88
CA ASN A 127 4.00 -8.84 -17.07
C ASN A 127 5.19 -9.74 -17.45
N ASN A 128 4.89 -10.73 -18.30
CA ASN A 128 5.88 -11.72 -18.75
C ASN A 128 6.61 -12.43 -17.59
N LEU A 129 5.92 -12.62 -16.47
CA LEU A 129 6.47 -13.24 -15.27
C LEU A 129 6.13 -14.72 -15.23
N LYS A 130 7.14 -15.58 -15.11
CA LYS A 130 6.98 -17.02 -14.86
C LYS A 130 6.60 -17.28 -13.41
N MET A 131 7.34 -16.68 -12.48
CA MET A 131 7.08 -16.76 -11.04
C MET A 131 7.81 -15.64 -10.28
N MET A 132 7.30 -15.33 -9.09
CA MET A 132 7.97 -14.49 -8.10
C MET A 132 8.13 -15.26 -6.79
N ILE A 133 9.29 -15.11 -6.16
CA ILE A 133 9.59 -15.74 -4.86
C ILE A 133 9.86 -14.68 -3.81
N ASN A 134 9.23 -14.83 -2.64
CA ASN A 134 9.62 -14.10 -1.43
C ASN A 134 10.93 -14.71 -0.92
N TYR A 135 12.05 -14.04 -1.19
CA TYR A 135 13.39 -14.59 -0.96
C TYR A 135 13.95 -14.25 0.41
N GLY A 136 13.65 -13.06 0.92
CA GLY A 136 14.18 -12.65 2.21
C GLY A 136 13.61 -11.33 2.70
N MET A 137 13.99 -11.00 3.93
CA MET A 137 13.66 -9.76 4.61
C MET A 137 14.92 -9.25 5.31
N ASP A 138 15.21 -7.96 5.21
CA ASP A 138 16.35 -7.30 5.84
C ASP A 138 15.92 -6.02 6.57
N LYS A 139 16.68 -5.63 7.60
CA LYS A 139 16.47 -4.41 8.41
C LYS A 139 15.04 -4.25 8.94
N MET A 140 14.40 -5.38 9.27
CA MET A 140 13.02 -5.42 9.73
C MET A 140 12.88 -4.82 11.12
N LYS A 141 11.90 -3.93 11.28
CA LYS A 141 11.56 -3.31 12.56
C LYS A 141 10.06 -3.22 12.77
N PHE A 142 9.57 -3.86 13.84
CA PHE A 142 8.22 -3.67 14.35
C PHE A 142 8.15 -2.35 15.13
N GLY A 143 7.21 -1.49 14.73
CA GLY A 143 6.99 -0.16 15.29
C GLY A 143 5.84 -0.17 16.28
N GLN A 144 4.76 0.54 15.94
CA GLN A 144 3.55 0.59 16.75
C GLN A 144 2.71 -0.67 16.55
N ALA A 145 2.12 -1.19 17.63
CA ALA A 145 1.19 -2.31 17.54
C ALA A 145 -0.07 -1.91 16.75
N VAL A 146 -0.52 -2.80 15.87
CA VAL A 146 -1.80 -2.64 15.16
C VAL A 146 -2.90 -3.21 16.04
N LEU A 147 -3.82 -2.37 16.49
CA LEU A 147 -4.96 -2.83 17.28
C LEU A 147 -5.96 -3.56 16.38
N SER A 148 -6.69 -4.52 16.95
CA SER A 148 -7.80 -5.19 16.27
C SER A 148 -8.81 -4.17 15.73
N GLY A 149 -9.21 -4.33 14.46
CA GLY A 149 -10.10 -3.41 13.74
C GLY A 149 -9.40 -2.20 13.11
N GLN A 150 -8.08 -2.03 13.29
CA GLN A 150 -7.34 -1.00 12.55
C GLN A 150 -7.00 -1.45 11.13
N SER A 151 -6.95 -0.47 10.22
CA SER A 151 -6.56 -0.69 8.83
C SER A 151 -5.11 -0.33 8.59
N ILE A 152 -4.44 -1.13 7.77
CA ILE A 152 -3.05 -0.94 7.37
C ILE A 152 -2.91 -0.75 5.86
N ARG A 153 -1.85 -0.08 5.43
CA ARG A 153 -1.47 0.01 4.00
C ARG A 153 0.03 -0.08 3.82
N LEU A 154 0.45 -0.45 2.61
CA LEU A 154 1.83 -0.49 2.18
C LEU A 154 2.23 0.83 1.53
N VAL A 155 3.43 1.30 1.84
CA VAL A 155 4.17 2.31 1.06
C VAL A 155 5.49 1.67 0.64
N ALA A 156 5.76 1.61 -0.67
CA ALA A 156 6.90 0.88 -1.19
C ALA A 156 7.71 1.65 -2.24
N SER A 157 9.02 1.40 -2.24
CA SER A 157 9.99 1.96 -3.19
C SER A 157 11.01 0.90 -3.59
N LEU A 158 11.52 0.98 -4.82
CA LEU A 158 12.60 0.08 -5.26
C LEU A 158 13.92 0.58 -4.68
N HIS A 159 14.48 -0.17 -3.74
CA HIS A 159 15.76 0.16 -3.12
C HIS A 159 16.93 -0.15 -4.06
N SER A 160 16.93 -1.35 -4.63
CA SER A 160 17.92 -1.79 -5.60
C SER A 160 17.39 -2.92 -6.46
N LEU A 161 17.97 -3.08 -7.64
CA LEU A 161 17.72 -4.20 -8.53
C LEU A 161 19.06 -4.80 -8.96
N ALA A 162 19.16 -6.13 -8.94
CA ALA A 162 20.34 -6.85 -9.42
C ALA A 162 19.94 -7.97 -10.37
N ASN A 163 20.74 -8.21 -11.39
CA ASN A 163 20.56 -9.35 -12.29
C ASN A 163 21.39 -10.53 -11.80
N LEU A 164 20.72 -11.59 -11.35
CA LEU A 164 21.32 -12.85 -10.94
C LEU A 164 21.20 -13.88 -12.06
N ARG A 165 21.98 -13.69 -13.13
CA ARG A 165 22.04 -14.60 -14.31
C ARG A 165 20.65 -14.85 -14.93
N GLY A 166 19.89 -13.78 -15.18
CA GLY A 166 18.55 -13.83 -15.75
C GLY A 166 17.41 -13.72 -14.74
N VAL A 167 17.71 -13.72 -13.44
CA VAL A 167 16.73 -13.52 -12.36
C VAL A 167 16.86 -12.11 -11.80
N ALA A 168 15.78 -11.34 -11.80
CA ALA A 168 15.76 -10.03 -11.15
C ALA A 168 15.66 -10.20 -9.64
N LYS A 169 16.71 -9.85 -8.90
CA LYS A 169 16.67 -9.69 -7.45
C LYS A 169 16.30 -8.23 -7.13
N ALA A 170 15.05 -8.02 -6.75
CA ALA A 170 14.55 -6.71 -6.35
C ALA A 170 14.54 -6.60 -4.82
N GLU A 171 15.15 -5.53 -4.31
CA GLU A 171 15.07 -5.16 -2.90
C GLU A 171 14.08 -3.99 -2.77
N ILE A 172 12.97 -4.23 -2.08
CA ILE A 172 11.87 -3.30 -1.93
C ILE A 172 11.93 -2.72 -0.53
N LYS A 173 12.26 -1.43 -0.42
CA LYS A 173 12.14 -0.71 0.85
C LYS A 173 10.66 -0.42 1.08
N PHE A 174 10.14 -0.85 2.21
CA PHE A 174 8.73 -0.71 2.53
C PHE A 174 8.46 -0.19 3.94
N ALA A 175 7.28 0.38 4.09
CA ALA A 175 6.65 0.66 5.37
C ALA A 175 5.18 0.21 5.32
N ILE A 176 4.71 -0.37 6.42
CA ILE A 176 3.29 -0.61 6.67
C ILE A 176 2.81 0.47 7.64
N GLU A 177 1.89 1.30 7.17
CA GLU A 177 1.28 2.39 7.92
C GLU A 177 -0.06 1.95 8.50
N ILE A 178 -0.46 2.55 9.63
CA ILE A 178 -1.78 2.35 10.24
C ILE A 178 -2.62 3.60 9.94
N GLN A 179 -3.87 3.42 9.55
CA GLN A 179 -4.75 4.53 9.22
C GLN A 179 -4.91 5.49 10.40
N GLY A 180 -4.61 6.77 10.17
CA GLY A 180 -4.72 7.84 11.18
C GLY A 180 -3.54 7.93 12.15
N GLU A 181 -2.55 7.03 12.07
CA GLU A 181 -1.40 7.01 12.98
C GLU A 181 -0.15 7.60 12.33
N LYS A 182 0.68 8.27 13.14
CA LYS A 182 1.97 8.82 12.67
C LYS A 182 3.09 7.78 12.67
N LYS A 183 3.03 6.81 13.58
CA LYS A 183 4.03 5.75 13.68
C LYS A 183 3.63 4.58 12.79
N LYS A 184 4.62 4.02 12.09
CA LYS A 184 4.44 2.83 11.25
C LYS A 184 4.24 1.59 12.11
N ALA A 185 3.49 0.62 11.59
CA ALA A 185 3.38 -0.70 12.17
C ALA A 185 4.68 -1.50 11.98
N LEU A 186 5.25 -1.42 10.77
CA LEU A 186 6.38 -2.24 10.36
C LEU A 186 7.15 -1.52 9.25
N GLU A 187 8.47 -1.63 9.22
CA GLU A 187 9.28 -1.20 8.08
C GLU A 187 10.49 -2.11 7.89
N GLY A 188 11.03 -2.13 6.67
CA GLY A 188 12.20 -2.94 6.33
C GLY A 188 12.46 -2.98 4.82
N ILE A 189 13.23 -3.99 4.42
CA ILE A 189 13.52 -4.30 3.01
C ILE A 189 13.05 -5.73 2.72
N ALA A 190 12.10 -5.88 1.81
CA ALA A 190 11.69 -7.18 1.29
C ALA A 190 12.49 -7.51 0.04
N VAL A 191 12.94 -8.77 -0.09
CA VAL A 191 13.69 -9.23 -1.26
C VAL A 191 12.80 -10.17 -2.05
N PHE A 192 12.53 -9.81 -3.31
CA PHE A 192 11.80 -10.63 -4.26
C PHE A 192 12.73 -11.09 -5.39
N LEU A 193 12.58 -12.34 -5.81
CA LEU A 193 13.19 -12.85 -7.03
C LEU A 193 12.12 -12.95 -8.12
N TYR A 194 12.33 -12.26 -9.23
CA TYR A 194 11.46 -12.27 -10.39
C TYR A 194 12.10 -13.07 -11.53
N TYR A 195 11.38 -14.09 -11.98
CA TYR A 195 11.75 -14.93 -13.11
C TYR A 195 10.90 -14.54 -14.31
N PHE A 196 11.42 -13.71 -15.20
CA PHE A 196 10.74 -13.37 -16.46
C PHE A 196 10.81 -14.56 -17.45
N ASN A 197 9.89 -14.63 -18.42
CA ASN A 197 9.98 -15.60 -19.52
C ASN A 197 10.94 -15.14 -20.61
#